data_AF-A0A9W6MNH5-F1
#
_entry.id   AF-A0A9W6MNH5-F1
#
_cell.length_a   1.000
_cell.length_b   1.000
_cell.length_c   1.000
_cell.angle_alpha   90.00
_cell.angle_beta   90.00
_cell.angle_gamma   90.00
#
_symmetry.space_group_name_H-M   'P 1'
#
loop_
_entity.id
_entity.type
_entity.pdbx_description
1 polymer ?
#
loop_
_entity_poly.entity_id
_entity_poly.type
_entity_poly.pdbx_seq_one_letter_code
_entity_poly.pdbx_strand_id
1 'polypeptide(L)'
;MAADHVRGEMDISQHKSTFDGFMAVSTWGSLLTGVTVLYLTLAFAVGMDWLASLIGVAIVGVIAGLVLQMKMSWYVTVGGLFVFGLVCGGVVQLFSLALGG
;
A
#
# COMPACT_ATOMS: atom_id res chain seq x y z
N MET A 1 -30.09 2.55 -39.79
CA MET A 1 -30.67 1.40 -39.07
C MET A 1 -30.35 1.59 -37.59
N ALA A 2 -31.25 2.19 -36.80
CA ALA A 2 -31.13 2.10 -35.35
C ALA A 2 -31.47 0.66 -35.00
N ALA A 3 -30.50 -0.10 -34.50
CA ALA A 3 -30.77 -1.44 -33.99
C ALA A 3 -31.81 -1.32 -32.89
N ASP A 4 -32.84 -2.16 -32.95
CA ASP A 4 -33.92 -2.20 -31.95
C ASP A 4 -33.30 -2.75 -30.65
N HIS A 5 -32.79 -1.85 -29.82
CA HIS A 5 -32.10 -2.19 -28.58
C HIS A 5 -33.15 -2.53 -27.52
N VAL A 6 -33.23 -3.81 -27.14
CA VAL A 6 -34.04 -4.24 -26.00
C VAL A 6 -33.36 -3.73 -24.72
N ARG A 7 -34.02 -2.78 -24.06
CA ARG A 7 -33.54 -2.23 -22.78
C ARG A 7 -33.26 -3.36 -21.80
N GLY A 8 -32.04 -3.36 -21.24
CA GLY A 8 -31.61 -4.34 -20.23
C GLY A 8 -30.75 -5.48 -20.78
N GLU A 9 -30.70 -5.69 -22.10
CA GLU A 9 -29.83 -6.70 -22.72
C GLU A 9 -28.52 -6.11 -23.28
N MET A 10 -28.19 -4.87 -22.91
CA MET A 10 -26.89 -4.30 -23.25
C MET A 10 -25.79 -5.05 -22.50
N ASP A 11 -24.75 -5.49 -23.21
CA ASP A 11 -23.59 -6.07 -22.55
C ASP A 11 -22.90 -5.02 -21.67
N ILE A 12 -22.91 -5.26 -20.35
CA ILE A 12 -22.28 -4.43 -19.33
C ILE A 12 -20.95 -5.01 -18.83
N SER A 13 -20.40 -6.02 -19.50
CA SER A 13 -19.15 -6.69 -19.12
C SER A 13 -18.01 -5.69 -18.87
N GLN A 14 -17.86 -4.70 -19.76
CA GLN A 14 -16.85 -3.64 -19.67
C GLN A 14 -17.10 -2.71 -18.47
N HIS A 15 -18.35 -2.32 -18.24
CA HIS A 15 -18.72 -1.45 -17.12
C HIS A 15 -18.46 -2.12 -15.78
N LYS A 16 -18.80 -3.42 -15.66
CA LYS A 16 -18.54 -4.21 -14.45
C LYS A 16 -17.05 -4.38 -14.21
N SER A 17 -16.28 -4.74 -15.23
CA SER A 17 -14.81 -4.86 -15.15
C SER A 17 -14.16 -3.55 -14.69
N THR A 18 -14.63 -2.41 -15.18
CA THR A 18 -14.12 -1.09 -14.81
C THR A 18 -14.41 -0.78 -13.34
N PHE A 19 -15.63 -1.06 -12.88
CA PHE A 19 -16.01 -0.84 -11.48
C PHE A 19 -15.23 -1.75 -10.51
N ASP A 20 -15.07 -3.03 -10.87
CA ASP A 20 -14.27 -3.97 -10.09
C ASP A 20 -12.81 -3.51 -10.00
N GLY A 21 -12.26 -3.00 -11.12
CA GLY A 21 -10.93 -2.38 -11.16
C GLY A 21 -10.82 -1.13 -10.28
N PHE A 22 -11.80 -0.23 -10.35
CA PHE A 22 -11.85 0.97 -9.51
C PHE A 22 -11.84 0.61 -8.02
N MET A 23 -12.70 -0.31 -7.60
CA MET A 23 -12.77 -0.76 -6.20
C MET A 23 -11.45 -1.41 -5.74
N ALA A 24 -10.81 -2.19 -6.60
CA ALA A 24 -9.51 -2.80 -6.30
C ALA A 24 -8.42 -1.73 -6.07
N VAL A 25 -8.34 -0.72 -6.95
CA VAL A 25 -7.37 0.37 -6.83
C VAL A 25 -7.66 1.25 -5.62
N SER A 26 -8.93 1.60 -5.36
CA SER A 26 -9.31 2.40 -4.20
C SER A 26 -8.96 1.71 -2.89
N THR A 27 -9.23 0.41 -2.77
CA THR A 27 -8.89 -0.38 -1.57
C THR A 27 -7.38 -0.43 -1.39
N TRP A 28 -6.64 -0.77 -2.45
CA TRP A 28 -5.17 -0.82 -2.42
C TRP A 28 -4.55 0.55 -2.06
N GLY A 29 -5.05 1.63 -2.66
CA GLY A 29 -4.58 2.99 -2.41
C GLY A 29 -4.87 3.45 -0.98
N SER A 30 -6.06 3.17 -0.47
CA SER A 30 -6.44 3.54 0.90
C SER A 30 -5.54 2.88 1.96
N LEU A 31 -5.19 1.60 1.77
CA LEU A 31 -4.26 0.90 2.65
C LEU A 31 -2.86 1.45 2.54
N LEU A 32 -2.38 1.72 1.32
CA LEU A 32 -1.06 2.32 1.10
C LEU A 32 -0.93 3.65 1.86
N THR A 33 -1.94 4.51 1.74
CA THR A 33 -1.99 5.78 2.49
C THR A 33 -2.00 5.53 4.00
N GLY A 34 -2.83 4.61 4.49
CA GLY A 34 -2.90 4.28 5.92
C GLY A 34 -1.57 3.79 6.50
N VAL A 35 -0.91 2.85 5.82
CA VAL A 35 0.40 2.30 6.21
C VAL A 35 1.48 3.39 6.19
N THR A 36 1.46 4.27 5.19
CA THR A 36 2.40 5.39 5.09
C THR A 36 2.22 6.37 6.27
N VAL A 37 0.99 6.77 6.55
CA VAL A 37 0.69 7.68 7.67
C VAL A 37 1.05 7.05 9.00
N LEU A 38 0.77 5.75 9.18
CA LEU A 38 1.14 5.01 10.38
C LEU A 38 2.65 5.02 10.63
N TYR A 39 3.46 4.77 9.58
CA TYR A 39 4.91 4.84 9.69
C TYR A 39 5.39 6.23 10.11
N LEU A 40 4.91 7.28 9.44
CA LEU A 40 5.27 8.65 9.79
C LEU A 40 4.87 9.00 11.22
N THR A 41 3.74 8.48 11.70
CA THR A 41 3.27 8.69 13.07
C THR A 41 4.18 8.01 14.08
N LEU A 42 4.57 6.75 13.85
CA LEU A 42 5.45 6.02 14.78
C LEU A 42 6.87 6.63 14.82
N ALA A 43 7.41 6.97 13.64
CA ALA A 43 8.76 7.50 13.54
C ALA A 43 8.88 8.93 14.10
N PHE A 44 7.94 9.82 13.78
CA PHE A 44 8.08 11.24 14.11
C PHE A 44 7.22 11.71 15.28
N ALA A 45 5.96 11.25 15.37
CA ALA A 45 5.05 11.72 16.42
C ALA A 45 5.26 10.97 17.74
N VAL A 46 5.51 9.66 17.68
CA VAL A 46 5.80 8.83 18.87
C VAL A 46 7.30 8.86 19.22
N GLY A 47 8.18 9.10 18.24
CA GLY A 47 9.62 9.10 18.45
C GLY A 47 10.21 7.70 18.66
N MET A 48 9.55 6.67 18.12
CA MET A 48 10.05 5.30 18.15
C MET A 48 11.26 5.16 17.22
N ASP A 49 12.16 4.23 17.52
CA ASP A 49 13.27 3.91 16.61
C ASP A 49 12.76 3.59 15.19
N TRP A 50 13.50 4.07 14.19
CA TRP A 50 13.08 4.00 12.79
C TRP A 50 12.92 2.55 12.32
N LEU A 51 13.80 1.64 12.78
CA LEU A 51 13.77 0.24 12.39
C LEU A 51 12.61 -0.50 13.07
N ALA A 52 12.39 -0.23 14.36
CA ALA A 52 11.25 -0.77 15.09
C ALA A 52 9.91 -0.33 14.47
N SER A 53 9.82 0.96 14.09
CA SER A 53 8.65 1.51 13.39
C SER A 53 8.43 0.84 12.04
N LEU A 54 9.50 0.59 11.28
CA LEU A 54 9.43 -0.06 9.97
C LEU A 54 8.92 -1.50 10.07
N ILE A 55 9.43 -2.27 11.03
CA ILE A 55 9.00 -3.66 11.28
C ILE A 55 7.53 -3.68 11.74
N GLY A 56 7.16 -2.81 12.68
CA GLY A 56 5.78 -2.73 13.19
C GLY A 56 4.78 -2.43 12.07
N VAL A 57 5.10 -1.48 11.20
CA VAL A 57 4.24 -1.11 10.07
C VAL A 57 4.18 -2.21 9.01
N ALA A 58 5.28 -2.91 8.74
CA ALA A 58 5.27 -4.05 7.83
C ALA A 58 4.34 -5.17 8.34
N ILE A 59 4.37 -5.48 9.64
CA ILE A 59 3.47 -6.46 10.25
C ILE A 59 2.01 -6.00 10.12
N VAL A 60 1.72 -4.74 10.46
CA VAL A 60 0.36 -4.18 10.32
C VAL A 60 -0.11 -4.23 8.87
N GLY A 61 0.75 -3.91 7.90
CA GLY A 61 0.45 -3.97 6.47
C GLY A 61 0.13 -5.38 5.99
N VAL A 62 0.86 -6.39 6.48
CA VAL A 62 0.58 -7.81 6.18
C VAL A 62 -0.74 -8.25 6.80
N ILE A 63 -0.99 -7.93 8.08
CA ILE A 63 -2.23 -8.29 8.77
C ILE A 63 -3.44 -7.62 8.09
N ALA A 64 -3.35 -6.33 7.78
CA ALA A 64 -4.42 -5.60 7.08
C ALA A 64 -4.70 -6.20 5.69
N GLY A 65 -3.65 -6.61 4.97
CA GLY A 65 -3.77 -7.32 3.70
C GLY A 65 -4.48 -8.68 3.82
N LEU A 66 -4.24 -9.43 4.90
CA LEU A 66 -4.90 -10.69 5.18
C LEU A 66 -6.37 -10.49 5.55
N VAL A 67 -6.68 -9.51 6.39
CA VAL A 67 -8.06 -9.15 6.78
C VAL A 67 -8.91 -8.76 5.58
N LEU A 68 -8.32 -8.03 4.63
CA LEU A 68 -9.00 -7.59 3.40
C LEU A 68 -8.86 -8.57 2.23
N GLN A 69 -8.31 -9.78 2.47
CA GLN A 69 -8.10 -10.83 1.47
C GLN A 69 -7.46 -10.33 0.17
N MET A 70 -6.42 -9.51 0.30
CA MET A 70 -5.75 -8.91 -0.86
C MET A 70 -4.94 -9.92 -1.67
N LYS A 71 -4.82 -9.64 -2.98
CA LYS A 71 -4.00 -10.42 -3.92
C LYS A 71 -2.51 -10.32 -3.57
N MET A 72 -1.73 -11.26 -4.11
CA MET A 72 -0.26 -11.32 -3.98
C MET A 72 0.45 -10.00 -4.29
N SER A 73 -0.11 -9.17 -5.17
CA SER A 73 0.42 -7.84 -5.48
C SER A 73 0.61 -6.96 -4.24
N TRP A 74 -0.26 -7.04 -3.23
CA TRP A 74 -0.14 -6.23 -2.01
C TRP A 74 1.08 -6.63 -1.17
N TYR A 75 1.29 -7.93 -0.95
CA TYR A 75 2.41 -8.42 -0.16
C TYR A 75 3.76 -8.10 -0.82
N VAL A 76 3.81 -8.11 -2.16
CA VAL A 76 4.99 -7.64 -2.91
C VAL A 76 5.21 -6.15 -2.69
N THR A 77 4.17 -5.32 -2.67
CA THR A 77 4.28 -3.88 -2.35
C THR A 77 4.81 -3.68 -0.92
N VAL A 78 4.26 -4.37 0.07
CA VAL A 78 4.72 -4.26 1.47
C VAL A 78 6.18 -4.69 1.61
N GLY A 79 6.55 -5.83 1.00
CA GLY A 79 7.93 -6.30 0.99
C GLY A 79 8.88 -5.34 0.28
N GLY A 80 8.48 -4.79 -0.86
CA GLY A 80 9.26 -3.80 -1.60
C GLY A 80 9.46 -2.51 -0.81
N LEU A 81 8.40 -2.01 -0.15
CA LEU A 81 8.47 -0.82 0.72
C LEU A 81 9.34 -1.07 1.95
N PHE A 82 9.31 -2.27 2.52
CA PHE A 82 10.17 -2.64 3.64
C PHE A 82 11.65 -2.62 3.24
N VAL A 83 12.02 -3.26 2.12
CA VAL A 83 13.41 -3.23 1.62
C VAL A 83 13.83 -1.81 1.26
N PHE A 84 12.97 -1.04 0.60
CA PHE A 84 13.25 0.36 0.29
C PHE A 84 13.48 1.19 1.55
N GLY A 85 12.63 1.04 2.57
CA GLY A 85 12.78 1.69 3.87
C GLY A 85 14.07 1.32 4.58
N LEU A 86 14.48 0.04 4.52
CA LEU A 86 15.76 -0.43 5.06
C LEU A 86 16.95 0.24 4.36
N VAL A 87 16.92 0.34 3.04
CA VAL A 87 18.00 1.00 2.27
C VAL A 87 18.07 2.48 2.63
N CYS A 88 16.95 3.19 2.65
CA CYS A 88 16.92 4.61 2.99
C CYS A 88 17.36 4.87 4.43
N GLY A 89 16.83 4.13 5.41
CA GLY A 89 17.20 4.27 6.82
C GLY A 89 18.67 3.90 7.08
N GLY A 90 19.16 2.84 6.44
CA GLY A 90 20.56 2.43 6.52
C GLY A 90 21.52 3.49 5.96
N VAL A 91 21.17 4.12 4.83
CA VAL A 91 21.96 5.23 4.27
C VAL A 91 22.00 6.40 5.24
N VAL A 92 20.87 6.80 5.82
CA VAL A 92 20.81 7.90 6.80
C VAL A 92 21.67 7.60 8.03
N GLN A 93 21.63 6.36 8.56
CA GLN A 93 22.49 5.96 9.67
C GLN A 93 23.97 6.00 9.31
N LEU A 94 24.35 5.50 8.13
CA LEU A 94 25.74 5.56 7.66
C LEU A 94 26.24 7.01 7.51
N PHE A 95 25.41 7.90 6.97
CA PHE A 95 25.74 9.34 6.91
C PHE A 95 25.86 9.96 8.30
N SER A 96 24.97 9.62 9.23
CA SER A 96 25.06 10.09 10.61
C SER A 96 26.34 9.62 11.30
N LEU A 97 26.79 8.40 11.02
CA LEU A 97 28.05 7.87 11.54
C LEU A 97 29.28 8.51 10.87
N ALA A 98 29.20 8.86 9.59
CA ALA A 98 30.30 9.45 8.83
C ALA A 98 30.49 10.97 9.09
N LEU A 99 29.41 11.70 9.38
CA LEU A 99 29.42 13.15 9.62
C LEU A 99 29.31 13.54 11.11
N GLY A 100 28.91 12.61 11.97
CA GLY A 100 28.69 12.83 13.40
C GLY A 100 29.80 12.28 14.32
N GLY A 101 30.97 11.96 13.75
CA GLY A 101 32.20 11.67 14.51
C GLY A 101 32.96 12.93 14.89
#